data_AF-A0A2M8GDU9-F1
#
_entry.id   AF-A0A2M8GDU9-F1
#
_cell.length_a   1.000
_cell.length_b   1.000
_cell.length_c   1.000
_cell.angle_alpha   90.00
_cell.angle_beta   90.00
_cell.angle_gamma   90.00
#
_symmetry.space_group_name_H-M   'P 1'
#
loop_
_entity.id
_entity.type
_entity.pdbx_description
1 polymer ?
#
loop_
_entity_poly.entity_id
_entity_poly.type
_entity_poly.pdbx_seq_one_letter_code
_entity_poly.pdbx_strand_id
1 'polypeptide(L)' 'MKKISKTQNYSTLITDLASLIEQGRKAAVRYVNTALVATYWLIGRRIVEYEQKGKKRAEYGETLLKKL' A
#
# COMPACT_ATOMS: atom_id res chain seq x y z
N MET A 1 -9.23 -3.31 51.38
CA MET A 1 -9.29 -2.34 50.26
C MET A 1 -7.92 -2.25 49.60
N LYS A 2 -7.76 -2.74 48.36
CA LYS A 2 -6.50 -2.58 47.60
C LYS A 2 -6.39 -1.12 47.14
N LYS A 3 -5.38 -0.40 47.63
CA LYS A 3 -5.00 0.93 47.10
C LYS A 3 -4.55 0.74 45.65
N ILE A 4 -5.40 1.11 44.71
CA ILE A 4 -5.02 1.23 43.30
C ILE A 4 -4.07 2.43 43.24
N SER A 5 -2.78 2.19 42.98
CA SER A 5 -1.80 3.26 42.82
C SER A 5 -2.14 4.04 41.55
N LYS A 6 -2.48 5.33 41.70
CA LYS A 6 -2.81 6.25 40.60
C LYS A 6 -1.82 6.20 39.43
N THR A 7 -0.54 5.98 39.72
CA THR A 7 0.56 5.87 38.75
C THR A 7 0.41 4.69 37.81
N GLN A 8 -0.15 3.56 38.27
CA GLN A 8 -0.26 2.36 37.46
C GLN A 8 -1.45 2.36 36.53
N ASN A 9 -2.47 3.17 36.82
CA ASN A 9 -3.58 3.39 35.91
C ASN A 9 -3.16 4.30 34.73
N TYR A 10 -2.33 5.30 35.01
CA TYR A 10 -1.87 6.24 33.98
C TYR A 10 -0.87 5.61 33.00
N SER A 11 0.06 4.77 33.48
CA SER A 11 1.00 4.06 32.60
C SER A 11 0.26 3.14 31.63
N THR A 12 -0.74 2.39 32.12
CA THR A 12 -1.62 1.56 31.27
C THR A 12 -2.36 2.39 30.22
N LEU A 13 -2.94 3.54 30.62
CA LEU A 13 -3.60 4.44 29.68
C LEU A 13 -2.65 4.91 28.56
N ILE A 14 -1.42 5.28 28.90
CA ILE A 14 -0.43 5.71 27.90
C ILE A 14 -0.06 4.56 26.95
N THR A 15 0.12 3.34 27.47
CA THR A 15 0.39 2.16 26.63
C THR A 15 -0.79 1.86 25.69
N ASP A 16 -2.02 1.97 26.18
CA ASP A 16 -3.22 1.73 25.37
C ASP A 16 -3.37 2.78 24.25
N LEU A 17 -3.14 4.05 24.57
CA LEU A 17 -3.16 5.13 23.57
C LEU A 17 -2.06 4.97 22.52
N ALA A 18 -0.85 4.59 22.94
CA ALA A 18 0.25 4.31 22.02
C ALA A 18 -0.10 3.13 21.08
N SER A 19 -0.70 2.07 21.61
CA SER A 19 -1.18 0.93 20.82
C SER A 19 -2.25 1.35 19.81
N LEU A 20 -3.20 2.21 20.21
CA LEU A 20 -4.25 2.72 19.33
C LEU A 20 -3.66 3.53 18.17
N ILE A 21 -2.70 4.42 18.45
CA ILE A 21 -1.99 5.19 17.43
C ILE A 21 -1.26 4.26 16.47
N GLU A 22 -0.55 3.26 16.97
CA GLU A 22 0.19 2.31 16.13
C GLU A 22 -0.74 1.47 15.24
N GLN A 23 -1.88 1.04 15.76
CA GLN A 23 -2.90 0.36 14.97
C GLN A 23 -3.44 1.25 13.84
N GLY A 24 -3.71 2.53 14.14
CA GLY A 24 -4.11 3.52 13.14
C GLY A 24 -3.07 3.72 12.05
N ARG A 25 -1.78 3.85 12.42
CA ARG A 25 -0.68 3.96 11.45
C ARG A 25 -0.59 2.74 10.54
N LYS A 26 -0.65 1.53 11.11
CA LYS A 26 -0.64 0.29 10.31
C LYS A 26 -1.82 0.21 9.34
N ALA A 27 -3.00 0.63 9.78
CA ALA A 27 -4.18 0.68 8.91
C ALA A 27 -3.99 1.66 7.74
N ALA A 28 -3.54 2.89 8.03
CA ALA A 28 -3.28 3.91 7.02
C ALA A 28 -2.26 3.42 5.97
N VAL A 29 -1.13 2.84 6.42
CA VAL A 29 -0.11 2.29 5.52
C VAL A 29 -0.70 1.20 4.61
N ARG A 30 -1.52 0.28 5.14
CA ARG A 30 -2.17 -0.75 4.32
C ARG A 30 -3.06 -0.14 3.25
N TYR A 31 -3.93 0.81 3.62
CA TYR A 31 -4.83 1.46 2.67
C TYR A 31 -4.08 2.21 1.56
N VAL A 32 -3.05 2.97 1.94
CA VAL A 32 -2.20 3.67 0.97
C VAL A 32 -1.51 2.69 0.04
N ASN A 33 -0.92 1.61 0.56
CA ASN A 33 -0.26 0.60 -0.27
C ASN A 33 -1.21 -0.08 -1.24
N THR A 34 -2.42 -0.44 -0.79
CA THR A 34 -3.45 -1.01 -1.67
C THR A 34 -3.83 -0.03 -2.80
N ALA A 35 -4.02 1.25 -2.47
CA ALA A 35 -4.31 2.27 -3.47
C ALA A 35 -3.16 2.45 -4.47
N LEU A 36 -1.90 2.45 -4.01
CA LEU A 36 -0.73 2.56 -4.86
C LEU A 36 -0.58 1.37 -5.81
N VAL A 37 -0.74 0.13 -5.30
CA VAL A 37 -0.68 -1.08 -6.14
C VAL A 37 -1.75 -1.04 -7.24
N ALA A 38 -2.99 -0.68 -6.90
CA ALA A 38 -4.06 -0.55 -7.89
C ALA A 38 -3.74 0.54 -8.92
N THR A 39 -3.21 1.68 -8.47
CA THR A 39 -2.81 2.79 -9.34
C THR A 39 -1.71 2.39 -10.31
N TYR A 40 -0.66 1.72 -9.83
CA TYR A 40 0.46 1.28 -10.67
C TYR A 40 0.03 0.21 -11.68
N TRP A 41 -0.85 -0.72 -11.28
CA TRP A 41 -1.43 -1.68 -12.21
C TRP A 41 -2.23 -0.97 -13.32
N LEU A 42 -3.06 0.01 -12.95
CA LEU A 42 -3.87 0.80 -13.88
C LEU A 42 -3.00 1.66 -14.83
N ILE A 43 -1.85 2.15 -14.37
CA ILE A 43 -0.87 2.84 -15.21
C ILE A 43 -0.25 1.85 -16.20
N GLY A 44 0.24 0.70 -15.74
CA GLY A 44 0.83 -0.33 -16.59
C GLY A 44 -0.15 -0.81 -17.66
N ARG A 45 -1.42 -1.04 -17.29
CA ARG A 45 -2.49 -1.37 -18.24
C ARG A 45 -2.67 -0.30 -19.31
N ARG A 46 -2.73 0.99 -18.94
CA ARG A 46 -2.86 2.09 -19.91
C ARG A 46 -1.67 2.18 -20.86
N ILE A 47 -0.44 1.98 -20.36
CA ILE A 47 0.77 1.93 -21.19
C ILE A 47 0.65 0.79 -22.19
N VAL A 48 0.30 -0.42 -21.74
CA VAL A 48 0.14 -1.58 -22.63
C VAL A 48 -0.95 -1.34 -23.68
N GLU A 49 -2.13 -0.85 -23.27
CA GLU A 49 -3.23 -0.54 -24.19
C GLU A 49 -2.83 0.53 -25.22
N TYR A 50 -2.10 1.57 -24.79
CA TYR A 50 -1.59 2.62 -25.66
C TYR A 50 -0.56 2.11 -26.67
N GLU A 51 0.46 1.37 -26.20
CA GLU A 51 1.53 0.82 -27.04
C GLU A 51 1.03 -0.24 -28.02
N GLN A 52 0.02 -1.01 -27.62
CA GLN A 52 -0.55 -2.05 -28.47
C GLN A 52 -1.53 -1.50 -29.51
N LYS A 53 -2.12 -0.30 -29.32
CA LYS A 53 -3.12 0.29 -30.23
C LYS A 53 -4.23 -0.69 -30.66
N GLY A 54 -4.63 -1.61 -29.77
CA GLY A 54 -5.61 -2.67 -30.05
C GLY A 54 -5.08 -3.91 -30.80
N LYS A 55 -3.78 -3.98 -31.10
CA LYS A 55 -3.12 -5.14 -31.71
C LYS A 55 -2.67 -6.13 -30.64
N LYS A 56 -2.52 -7.40 -31.03
CA LYS A 56 -2.09 -8.49 -30.12
C LYS A 56 -0.68 -8.30 -29.54
N ARG A 57 0.13 -7.38 -30.11
CA ARG A 57 1.50 -7.07 -29.70
C ARG A 57 1.81 -5.58 -29.92
N ALA A 58 2.67 -5.02 -29.08
CA ALA A 58 3.18 -3.66 -29.22
C ALA A 58 4.22 -3.58 -30.34
N GLU A 59 4.30 -2.43 -31.00
CA GLU A 59 5.18 -2.18 -32.16
C GLU A 59 6.67 -2.37 -31.83
N TYR A 60 7.08 -2.03 -30.60
CA TYR A 60 8.43 -2.28 -30.09
C TYR A 60 8.76 -3.78 -29.92
N GLY A 61 7.77 -4.64 -29.66
CA GLY A 61 7.98 -6.08 -29.50
C GLY A 61 8.38 -6.78 -30.80
N GLU A 62 8.01 -6.22 -31.95
CA GLU A 62 8.43 -6.72 -33.26
C GLU A 62 9.89 -6.37 -33.56
N THR A 63 10.39 -5.23 -33.08
CA THR A 63 11.79 -4.83 -33.26
C THR A 63 12.74 -5.54 -32.30
N LEU A 64 12.29 -5.92 -31.10
CA LEU A 64 13.10 -6.66 -30.13
C LEU A 64 13.40 -8.10 -30.62
N LEU A 65 12.42 -8.79 -31.21
CA LEU A 65 12.61 -10.14 -31.75
C LEU A 65 13.45 -10.18 -33.03
N LYS A 66 13.50 -9.09 -33.80
CA LYS A 66 14.40 -8.99 -34.97
C LYS A 66 15.87 -8.77 -34.58
N LYS A 67 16.14 -8.44 -33.32
CA LYS A 67 17.49 -8.24 -32.76
C LYS A 67 18.04 -9.46 -32.03
N LEU A 68 17.24 -10.52 -31.90
CA LEU A 68 17.62 -11.84 -31.39
C LEU A 68 17.74 -12.81 -32.58
#